data_AF-A0A2T4LNL4-F1
#
_entry.id   AF-A0A2T4LNL4-F1
#
_cell.length_a   1.000
_cell.length_b   1.000
_cell.length_c   1.000
_cell.angle_alpha   90.00
_cell.angle_beta   90.00
_cell.angle_gamma   90.00
#
_symmetry.space_group_name_H-M   'P 1'
#
loop_
_entity.id
_entity.type
_entity.pdbx_description
1 polymer ?
#
loop_
_entity_poly.entity_id
_entity_poly.type
_entity_poly.pdbx_seq_one_letter_code
_entity_poly.pdbx_strand_id
1 'polypeptide(L)'
;DTCLCEYTDHGHCGVIDPVTHDVDNDQSLPLLVKTAISQVEAGADIIAPSNMMDGFVTAIRKGLDESGYYNIPIMSYGIKYASSFFGPFRDAAESTPEFGDRKTYQMDPANRREALRELDSDLAEGADMMIVKPALSFLDIIRDVRNTTNVPVVAYNVSGE
;
A
#
# COMPACT_ATOMS: atom_id res chain seq x y z
N ASP A 1 7.18 5.71 3.69
CA ASP A 1 6.04 5.32 2.86
C ASP A 1 6.56 4.99 1.47
N THR A 2 6.10 3.93 0.83
CA THR A 2 6.57 3.53 -0.50
C THR A 2 5.40 3.57 -1.49
N CYS A 3 5.22 4.74 -2.09
CA CYS A 3 4.14 5.05 -3.02
C CYS A 3 4.60 6.13 -4.00
N LEU A 4 3.93 6.27 -5.14
CA LEU A 4 4.28 7.28 -6.14
C LEU A 4 3.46 8.57 -6.03
N CYS A 5 2.34 8.57 -5.29
CA CYS A 5 1.36 9.67 -5.36
C CYS A 5 1.86 11.04 -4.88
N GLU A 6 2.93 11.10 -4.09
CA GLU A 6 3.58 12.35 -3.66
C GLU A 6 4.59 12.88 -4.71
N TYR A 7 4.85 12.11 -5.76
CA TYR A 7 5.87 12.37 -6.78
C TYR A 7 5.31 12.40 -8.21
N THR A 8 4.02 12.09 -8.39
CA THR A 8 3.31 12.17 -9.66
C THR A 8 2.63 13.53 -9.81
N ASP A 9 2.55 14.05 -11.03
CA ASP A 9 1.79 15.26 -11.35
C ASP A 9 0.26 15.08 -11.22
N HIS A 10 -0.25 13.86 -11.34
CA HIS A 10 -1.69 13.55 -11.30
C HIS A 10 -2.21 13.06 -9.93
N GLY A 11 -1.35 12.86 -8.93
CA GLY A 11 -1.72 12.47 -7.56
C GLY A 11 -2.24 11.02 -7.37
N HIS A 12 -1.97 10.11 -8.31
CA HIS A 12 -2.34 8.68 -8.21
C HIS A 12 -1.17 7.82 -7.72
N CYS A 13 -1.47 6.65 -7.16
CA CYS A 13 -0.46 5.77 -6.56
C CYS A 13 0.45 5.05 -7.57
N GLY A 14 0.15 5.12 -8.87
CA GLY A 14 0.83 4.41 -9.94
C GLY A 14 0.83 5.19 -11.26
N VAL A 15 1.43 4.59 -12.29
CA VAL A 15 1.50 5.10 -13.67
C VAL A 15 0.12 5.08 -14.31
N ILE A 16 -0.23 6.10 -15.10
CA ILE A 16 -1.51 6.14 -15.83
C ILE A 16 -1.38 5.50 -17.21
N ASP A 17 -2.26 4.56 -17.53
CA ASP A 17 -2.40 3.97 -18.86
C ASP A 17 -3.04 5.01 -19.81
N PRO A 18 -2.41 5.34 -20.96
CA PRO A 18 -2.90 6.36 -21.88
C PRO A 18 -4.16 5.94 -22.67
N VAL A 19 -4.51 4.66 -22.67
CA VAL A 19 -5.69 4.10 -23.35
C VAL A 19 -6.86 4.04 -22.36
N THR A 20 -6.68 3.39 -21.21
CA THR A 20 -7.77 3.21 -20.24
C THR A 20 -8.01 4.45 -19.38
N HIS A 21 -7.00 5.34 -19.26
CA HIS A 21 -6.99 6.48 -18.36
C HIS A 21 -7.14 6.09 -16.88
N ASP A 22 -6.67 4.88 -16.53
CA ASP A 22 -6.64 4.35 -15.16
C ASP A 22 -5.20 3.99 -14.77
N VAL A 23 -4.97 3.64 -13.51
CA VAL A 23 -3.66 3.23 -13.01
C VAL A 23 -3.27 1.87 -13.61
N ASP A 24 -2.13 1.82 -14.29
CA ASP A 24 -1.51 0.60 -14.79
C ASP A 24 -0.73 -0.09 -13.68
N ASN A 25 -1.18 -1.27 -13.26
CA ASN A 25 -0.57 -2.06 -12.21
C ASN A 25 0.89 -2.41 -12.53
N ASP A 26 1.11 -3.10 -13.64
CA ASP A 26 2.39 -3.73 -13.95
C ASP A 26 3.46 -2.70 -14.31
N GLN A 27 3.08 -1.60 -14.96
CA GLN A 27 4.00 -0.50 -15.23
C GLN A 27 4.39 0.26 -13.96
N SER A 28 3.58 0.18 -12.90
CA SER A 28 3.87 0.83 -11.61
C SER A 28 4.89 0.05 -10.78
N LEU A 29 4.89 -1.28 -10.85
CA LEU A 29 5.75 -2.14 -10.02
C LEU A 29 7.25 -1.81 -10.12
N PRO A 30 7.86 -1.63 -11.31
CA PRO A 30 9.28 -1.30 -11.41
C PRO A 30 9.65 0.03 -10.76
N LEU A 31 8.74 1.01 -10.76
CA LEU A 31 8.97 2.30 -10.10
C LEU A 31 8.90 2.15 -8.58
N LEU A 32 7.94 1.38 -8.06
CA LEU A 32 7.84 1.07 -6.65
C LEU A 32 9.09 0.36 -6.12
N VAL A 33 9.65 -0.58 -6.89
CA VAL A 33 10.92 -1.24 -6.57
C VAL A 33 12.06 -0.24 -6.49
N LYS A 34 12.20 0.66 -7.47
CA LYS A 34 13.23 1.70 -7.45
C LYS A 34 13.09 2.63 -6.24
N THR A 35 11.86 3.02 -5.90
CA THR A 35 11.58 3.84 -4.72
C THR A 35 11.96 3.12 -3.44
N ALA A 36 11.61 1.83 -3.30
CA ALA A 36 11.97 1.03 -2.13
C ALA A 36 13.49 0.92 -1.96
N ILE A 37 14.22 0.60 -3.04
CA ILE A 37 15.70 0.50 -3.00
C ILE A 37 16.31 1.85 -2.60
N SER A 38 15.85 2.95 -3.19
CA SER A 38 16.34 4.30 -2.85
C SER A 38 16.12 4.65 -1.38
N GLN A 39 14.99 4.24 -0.81
CA GLN A 39 14.69 4.45 0.61
C GLN A 39 15.63 3.64 1.52
N VAL A 40 15.91 2.39 1.17
CA VAL A 40 16.86 1.55 1.93
C VAL A 40 18.29 2.08 1.82
N GLU A 41 18.72 2.51 0.62
CA GLU A 41 20.03 3.15 0.42
C GLU A 41 20.19 4.41 1.27
N ALA A 42 19.09 5.14 1.51
CA ALA A 42 19.06 6.29 2.41
C ALA A 42 19.00 5.92 3.91
N GLY A 43 18.91 4.63 4.24
CA GLY A 43 18.92 4.12 5.61
C GLY A 43 17.54 3.78 6.20
N ALA A 44 16.50 3.57 5.38
CA ALA A 44 15.21 3.12 5.89
C ALA A 44 15.29 1.69 6.46
N ASP A 45 14.82 1.52 7.71
CA ASP A 45 14.78 0.22 8.38
C ASP A 45 13.60 -0.66 7.97
N ILE A 46 12.52 -0.06 7.46
CA ILE A 46 11.28 -0.76 7.08
C ILE A 46 10.74 -0.13 5.80
N ILE A 47 10.38 -0.97 4.83
CA ILE A 47 9.68 -0.55 3.62
C ILE A 47 8.18 -0.73 3.82
N ALA A 48 7.41 0.29 3.49
CA ALA A 48 6.02 0.42 3.88
C ALA A 48 5.16 0.80 2.65
N PRO A 49 4.90 -0.15 1.73
CA PRO A 49 4.26 0.16 0.46
C PRO A 49 2.77 0.42 0.64
N SER A 50 2.30 1.60 0.23
CA SER A 50 0.91 2.03 0.40
C SER A 50 0.13 2.19 -0.91
N ASN A 51 0.65 1.64 -2.00
CA ASN A 51 0.17 1.84 -3.35
C ASN A 51 -1.07 0.99 -3.72
N MET A 52 -1.29 -0.16 -3.08
CA MET A 52 -2.37 -1.12 -3.40
C MET A 52 -2.31 -1.70 -4.84
N MET A 53 -1.11 -1.87 -5.40
CA MET A 53 -0.90 -2.55 -6.68
C MET A 53 -0.78 -4.07 -6.46
N ASP A 54 -1.45 -4.87 -7.26
CA ASP A 54 -1.33 -6.33 -7.19
C ASP A 54 0.14 -6.76 -7.39
N GLY A 55 0.66 -7.60 -6.48
CA GLY A 55 2.02 -8.15 -6.55
C GLY A 55 3.13 -7.20 -6.08
N PHE A 56 2.81 -6.05 -5.47
CA PHE A 56 3.86 -5.12 -5.01
C PHE A 56 4.80 -5.74 -3.98
N VAL A 57 4.31 -6.65 -3.12
CA VAL A 57 5.14 -7.28 -2.08
C VAL A 57 6.20 -8.14 -2.75
N THR A 58 5.80 -9.03 -3.67
CA THR A 58 6.72 -9.88 -4.42
C THR A 58 7.74 -9.06 -5.20
N ALA A 59 7.28 -8.02 -5.92
CA ALA A 59 8.15 -7.18 -6.74
C ALA A 59 9.20 -6.45 -5.89
N ILE A 60 8.78 -5.84 -4.78
CA ILE A 60 9.66 -5.12 -3.86
C ILE A 60 10.62 -6.09 -3.17
N ARG A 61 10.13 -7.22 -2.65
CA ARG A 61 10.97 -8.24 -1.99
C ARG A 61 12.08 -8.72 -2.93
N LYS A 62 11.73 -9.06 -4.17
CA LYS A 62 12.70 -9.47 -5.20
C LYS A 62 13.72 -8.37 -5.47
N GLY A 63 13.29 -7.13 -5.67
CA GLY A 63 14.20 -6.02 -5.96
C GLY A 63 15.15 -5.69 -4.81
N LEU A 64 14.67 -5.78 -3.57
CA LEU A 64 15.51 -5.65 -2.37
C LEU A 64 16.54 -6.77 -2.29
N ASP A 65 16.14 -8.03 -2.54
CA ASP A 65 17.03 -9.18 -2.48
C ASP A 65 18.12 -9.12 -3.56
N GLU A 66 17.76 -8.79 -4.80
CA GLU A 66 18.71 -8.59 -5.90
C GLU A 66 19.71 -7.45 -5.62
N SER A 67 19.33 -6.50 -4.76
CA SER A 67 20.17 -5.38 -4.31
C SER A 67 20.93 -5.67 -3.01
N GLY A 68 20.81 -6.89 -2.45
CA GLY A 68 21.51 -7.31 -1.23
C GLY A 68 20.83 -6.93 0.09
N TYR A 69 19.60 -6.42 0.06
CA TYR A 69 18.84 -5.92 1.22
C TYR A 69 17.87 -6.97 1.80
N TYR A 70 18.37 -8.20 2.01
CA TYR A 70 17.57 -9.35 2.44
C TYR A 70 16.86 -9.17 3.79
N ASN A 71 17.45 -8.37 4.69
CA ASN A 71 16.96 -8.21 6.06
C ASN A 71 15.98 -7.04 6.23
N ILE A 72 15.67 -6.30 5.17
CA ILE A 72 14.75 -5.17 5.27
C ILE A 72 13.31 -5.69 5.25
N PRO A 73 12.54 -5.51 6.33
CA PRO A 73 11.17 -5.97 6.39
C PRO A 73 10.23 -5.13 5.52
N ILE A 74 9.15 -5.77 5.08
CA ILE A 74 8.04 -5.14 4.35
C ILE A 74 6.81 -5.08 5.27
N MET A 75 6.35 -3.87 5.58
CA MET A 75 5.07 -3.61 6.25
C MET A 75 4.01 -3.29 5.20
N SER A 76 3.21 -4.30 4.85
CA SER A 76 2.30 -4.23 3.72
C SER A 76 0.98 -3.54 4.05
N TYR A 77 0.60 -2.56 3.22
CA TYR A 77 -0.72 -1.91 3.23
C TYR A 77 -1.74 -2.62 2.34
N GLY A 78 -1.64 -3.95 2.12
CA GLY A 78 -2.63 -4.70 1.32
C GLY A 78 -4.07 -4.60 1.83
N ILE A 79 -4.28 -4.18 3.09
CA ILE A 79 -5.62 -3.92 3.64
C ILE A 79 -5.84 -2.40 3.77
N LYS A 80 -5.95 -1.74 2.62
CA LYS A 80 -6.18 -0.29 2.53
C LYS A 80 -7.44 0.03 1.74
N TYR A 81 -8.40 0.62 2.44
CA TYR A 81 -9.72 0.94 1.91
C TYR A 81 -9.79 2.31 1.23
N ALA A 82 -10.66 2.41 0.23
CA ALA A 82 -11.06 3.65 -0.43
C ALA A 82 -11.93 4.50 0.50
N SER A 83 -11.29 5.19 1.45
CA SER A 83 -11.97 5.93 2.51
C SER A 83 -12.03 7.45 2.27
N SER A 84 -13.10 8.08 2.77
CA SER A 84 -13.24 9.54 2.85
C SER A 84 -12.42 10.17 3.99
N PHE A 85 -11.90 9.39 4.94
CA PHE A 85 -11.11 9.91 6.07
C PHE A 85 -9.70 10.42 5.68
N PHE A 86 -9.29 10.28 4.41
CA PHE A 86 -7.96 10.71 3.96
C PHE A 86 -7.87 12.19 3.56
N GLY A 87 -8.97 12.94 3.59
CA GLY A 87 -9.01 14.36 3.16
C GLY A 87 -7.88 15.21 3.77
N PRO A 88 -7.76 15.28 5.11
CA PRO A 88 -6.71 16.10 5.73
C PRO A 88 -5.28 15.63 5.41
N PHE A 89 -5.08 14.34 5.11
CA PHE A 89 -3.76 13.84 4.67
C PHE A 89 -3.44 14.29 3.24
N ARG A 90 -4.43 14.26 2.35
CA ARG A 90 -4.24 14.67 0.95
C ARG A 90 -3.89 16.15 0.84
N ASP A 91 -4.48 16.98 1.69
CA ASP A 91 -4.13 18.41 1.79
C ASP A 91 -2.67 18.60 2.26
N ALA A 92 -2.22 17.80 3.23
CA ALA A 92 -0.87 17.88 3.77
C ALA A 92 0.21 17.30 2.84
N ALA A 93 -0.13 16.24 2.11
CA ALA A 93 0.79 15.52 1.22
C ALA A 93 0.69 15.97 -0.25
N GLU A 94 -0.11 16.99 -0.55
CA GLU A 94 -0.37 17.51 -1.90
C GLU A 94 -0.69 16.40 -2.92
N SER A 95 -1.42 15.35 -2.48
CA SER A 95 -1.59 14.09 -3.23
C SER A 95 -3.05 13.81 -3.61
N THR A 96 -3.88 14.86 -3.70
CA THR A 96 -5.25 14.73 -4.21
C THR A 96 -5.20 14.32 -5.69
N PRO A 97 -5.89 13.23 -6.10
CA PRO A 97 -5.97 12.87 -7.50
C PRO A 97 -6.56 14.01 -8.34
N GLU A 98 -5.88 14.39 -9.42
CA GLU A 98 -6.38 15.44 -10.33
C GLU A 98 -7.66 15.03 -11.07
N PHE A 99 -7.86 13.71 -11.24
CA PHE A 99 -9.04 13.13 -11.85
C PHE A 99 -9.43 11.81 -11.16
N GLY A 100 -10.71 11.45 -11.32
CA GLY A 100 -11.24 10.17 -10.86
C GLY A 100 -11.20 10.00 -9.34
N ASP A 101 -11.05 8.76 -8.91
CA ASP A 101 -10.85 8.39 -7.51
C ASP A 101 -9.87 7.20 -7.40
N ARG A 102 -9.70 6.65 -6.20
CA ARG A 102 -8.75 5.55 -5.95
C ARG A 102 -9.44 4.19 -5.83
N LYS A 103 -10.71 4.07 -6.22
CA LYS A 103 -11.51 2.83 -6.02
C LYS A 103 -11.12 1.68 -6.93
N THR A 104 -10.33 1.95 -7.96
CA THR A 104 -9.86 0.91 -8.90
C THR A 104 -8.73 0.07 -8.32
N TYR A 105 -8.11 0.52 -7.22
CA TYR A 105 -7.04 -0.19 -6.51
C TYR A 105 -7.21 -0.20 -4.98
N GLN A 106 -7.79 0.84 -4.36
CA GLN A 106 -8.13 0.78 -2.93
C GLN A 106 -9.44 0.02 -2.72
N MET A 107 -9.48 -0.78 -1.66
CA MET A 107 -10.59 -1.71 -1.41
C MET A 107 -11.92 -0.99 -1.17
N ASP A 108 -13.02 -1.60 -1.60
CA ASP A 108 -14.37 -1.12 -1.24
C ASP A 108 -14.59 -1.25 0.28
N PRO A 109 -14.93 -0.16 1.01
CA PRO A 109 -15.25 -0.20 2.43
C PRO A 109 -16.34 -1.20 2.85
N ALA A 110 -17.23 -1.60 1.93
CA ALA A 110 -18.25 -2.61 2.20
C ALA A 110 -17.68 -4.05 2.25
N ASN A 111 -16.45 -4.27 1.77
CA ASN A 111 -15.86 -5.59 1.62
C ASN A 111 -15.03 -6.01 2.83
N ARG A 112 -15.62 -6.89 3.64
CA ARG A 112 -14.93 -7.54 4.75
C ARG A 112 -14.07 -8.75 4.34
N ARG A 113 -14.61 -9.61 3.48
CA ARG A 113 -13.93 -10.87 3.08
C ARG A 113 -12.69 -10.64 2.23
N GLU A 114 -12.67 -9.54 1.48
CA GLU A 114 -11.54 -9.15 0.63
C GLU A 114 -10.28 -8.88 1.46
N ALA A 115 -10.42 -8.33 2.68
CA ALA A 115 -9.28 -8.10 3.57
C ALA A 115 -8.49 -9.37 3.90
N LEU A 116 -9.18 -10.52 4.01
CA LEU A 116 -8.50 -11.80 4.25
C LEU A 116 -7.86 -12.35 2.97
N ARG A 117 -8.41 -12.05 1.78
CA ARG A 117 -7.78 -12.38 0.51
C ARG A 117 -6.47 -11.60 0.33
N GLU A 118 -6.49 -10.30 0.58
CA GLU A 118 -5.29 -9.44 0.50
C GLU A 118 -4.26 -9.82 1.56
N LEU A 119 -4.71 -10.16 2.78
CA LEU A 119 -3.85 -10.72 3.83
C LEU A 119 -3.12 -11.97 3.35
N ASP A 120 -3.88 -12.95 2.84
CA ASP A 120 -3.30 -14.23 2.40
C ASP A 120 -2.33 -14.05 1.24
N SER A 121 -2.63 -13.12 0.30
CA SER A 121 -1.74 -12.79 -0.82
C SER A 121 -0.42 -12.21 -0.30
N ASP A 122 -0.47 -11.09 0.42
CA ASP A 122 0.74 -10.38 0.85
C ASP A 122 1.63 -11.23 1.77
N LEU A 123 1.03 -12.06 2.64
CA LEU A 123 1.80 -12.99 3.47
C LEU A 123 2.49 -14.07 2.63
N ALA A 124 1.84 -14.60 1.60
CA ALA A 124 2.44 -15.57 0.68
C ALA A 124 3.57 -14.95 -0.16
N GLU A 125 3.48 -13.65 -0.42
CA GLU A 125 4.46 -12.87 -1.16
C GLU A 125 5.66 -12.41 -0.32
N GLY A 126 5.59 -12.55 1.00
CA GLY A 126 6.70 -12.29 1.93
C GLY A 126 6.59 -10.99 2.73
N ALA A 127 5.38 -10.49 2.99
CA ALA A 127 5.17 -9.38 3.93
C ALA A 127 5.49 -9.80 5.37
N ASP A 128 6.26 -8.99 6.09
CA ASP A 128 6.65 -9.23 7.48
C ASP A 128 5.63 -8.67 8.48
N MET A 129 4.86 -7.67 8.08
CA MET A 129 3.84 -7.02 8.89
C MET A 129 2.67 -6.62 8.01
N MET A 130 1.48 -6.55 8.60
CA MET A 130 0.26 -6.15 7.90
C MET A 130 -0.35 -4.93 8.57
N ILE A 131 -0.69 -3.92 7.77
CA ILE A 131 -1.40 -2.74 8.26
C ILE A 131 -2.84 -2.68 7.73
N VAL A 132 -3.77 -2.33 8.61
CA VAL A 132 -5.15 -1.98 8.23
C VAL A 132 -5.30 -0.46 8.26
N LYS A 133 -5.83 0.11 7.17
CA LYS A 133 -6.02 1.55 7.00
C LYS A 133 -7.35 1.86 6.29
N PRO A 134 -8.23 2.71 6.83
CA PRO A 134 -8.21 3.37 8.16
C PRO A 134 -8.33 2.41 9.36
N ALA A 135 -8.22 2.92 10.60
CA ALA A 135 -8.23 2.07 11.80
C ALA A 135 -9.54 2.11 12.56
N LEU A 136 -9.96 3.26 13.09
CA LEU A 136 -11.10 3.36 14.02
C LEU A 136 -12.39 2.81 13.42
N SER A 137 -12.60 3.09 12.13
CA SER A 137 -13.78 2.63 11.37
C SER A 137 -13.70 1.19 10.88
N PHE A 138 -12.56 0.51 11.05
CA PHE A 138 -12.28 -0.85 10.58
C PHE A 138 -11.70 -1.75 11.68
N LEU A 139 -12.01 -1.47 12.95
CA LEU A 139 -11.57 -2.28 14.09
C LEU A 139 -12.04 -3.74 14.01
N ASP A 140 -13.16 -3.98 13.33
CA ASP A 140 -13.67 -5.31 13.05
C ASP A 140 -12.78 -6.08 12.06
N ILE A 141 -12.21 -5.40 11.05
CA ILE A 141 -11.21 -5.96 10.13
C ILE A 141 -9.90 -6.22 10.85
N ILE A 142 -9.42 -5.27 11.66
CA ILE A 142 -8.20 -5.44 12.49
C ILE A 142 -8.35 -6.69 13.38
N ARG A 143 -9.54 -6.89 13.97
CA ARG A 143 -9.81 -8.08 14.78
C ARG A 143 -9.75 -9.36 13.96
N ASP A 144 -10.34 -9.39 12.76
CA ASP A 144 -10.33 -10.58 11.90
C ASP A 144 -8.91 -10.95 11.46
N VAL A 145 -8.13 -9.95 11.01
CA VAL A 145 -6.72 -10.14 10.63
C VAL A 145 -5.93 -10.68 11.81
N ARG A 146 -6.03 -10.08 13.00
CA ARG A 146 -5.31 -10.52 14.20
C ARG A 146 -5.68 -11.94 14.66
N ASN A 147 -6.89 -12.41 14.39
CA ASN A 147 -7.29 -13.79 14.70
C ASN A 147 -6.76 -14.81 13.67
N THR A 148 -6.38 -14.34 12.47
CA THR A 148 -6.04 -15.19 11.32
C THR A 148 -4.53 -15.28 11.10
N THR A 149 -3.76 -14.27 11.48
CA THR A 149 -2.30 -14.24 11.30
C THR A 149 -1.51 -14.15 12.60
N ASN A 150 -0.27 -14.64 12.53
CA ASN A 150 0.72 -14.53 13.61
C ASN A 150 1.69 -13.36 13.42
N VAL A 151 1.72 -12.72 12.24
CA VAL A 151 2.59 -11.56 12.01
C VAL A 151 2.12 -10.34 12.84
N PRO A 152 2.99 -9.34 13.07
CA PRO A 152 2.58 -8.07 13.63
C PRO A 152 1.47 -7.42 12.79
N VAL A 153 0.43 -6.94 13.48
CA VAL A 153 -0.70 -6.21 12.87
C VAL A 153 -0.62 -4.76 13.33
N VAL A 154 -0.56 -3.84 12.38
CA VAL A 154 -0.48 -2.41 12.59
C VAL A 154 -1.83 -1.79 12.23
N ALA A 155 -2.21 -0.74 12.96
CA ALA A 155 -3.42 0.04 12.69
C ALA A 155 -3.01 1.47 12.36
N TYR A 156 -3.47 2.01 11.23
CA TYR A 156 -3.23 3.41 10.88
C TYR A 156 -4.40 4.26 11.39
N ASN A 157 -4.24 4.95 12.53
CA ASN A 157 -5.17 6.00 12.94
C ASN A 157 -5.00 7.20 12.01
N VAL A 158 -5.94 7.41 11.10
CA VAL A 158 -5.76 8.30 9.95
C VAL A 158 -6.05 9.75 10.31
N SER A 159 -5.65 10.67 9.45
CA SER A 159 -5.76 12.11 9.71
C SER A 159 -7.18 12.65 9.89
N GLY A 160 -8.20 11.95 9.36
CA GLY A 160 -9.61 12.30 9.53
C GLY A 160 -10.32 11.59 10.69
N GLU A 161 -9.63 10.73 11.45
CA GLU A 161 -10.12 10.10 12.68
C GLU A 161 -9.76 10.95 13.91
#